data_AF-A0A9K3CSU7-F1
#
_entry.id   AF-A0A9K3CSU7-F1
#
_cell.length_a   1.000
_cell.length_b   1.000
_cell.length_c   1.000
_cell.angle_alpha   90.00
_cell.angle_beta   90.00
_cell.angle_gamma   90.00
#
_symmetry.space_group_name_H-M   'P 1'
#
loop_
_entity.id
_entity.type
_entity.pdbx_description
1 polymer ?
#
loop_
_entity_poly.entity_id
_entity_poly.type
_entity_poly.pdbx_seq_one_letter_code
_entity_poly.pdbx_strand_id
1 'polypeptide(L)'
;MSVVEQIHRLLAGLKVPTDELVSKTRMKCHPHVNWEKEKDQTSGLTPYFIGSIVSILFFQPPIAVAAIASLCTGDYAAAIIGVGFGKHKLVGSKSLEGSLGCFVASLMTNALVIVAVATDLDPSDVLGLATAGAFCCTVGELFSSDVWMLDDNFVVPVTGAIGMFVCAVLQGANLSFSSF
;
A
#
# COMPACT_ATOMS: atom_id res chain seq x y z
N MET A 1 20.76 -10.57 36.89
CA MET A 1 19.82 -9.42 36.94
C MET A 1 20.23 -8.47 35.84
N SER A 2 19.40 -8.29 34.81
CA SER A 2 19.79 -7.55 33.60
C SER A 2 19.73 -6.04 33.83
N VAL A 3 20.52 -5.26 33.08
CA VAL A 3 20.55 -3.78 33.15
C VAL A 3 19.15 -3.18 32.95
N VAL A 4 18.31 -3.81 32.13
CA VAL A 4 16.91 -3.40 31.87
C VAL A 4 16.08 -3.45 33.14
N GLU A 5 16.29 -4.47 33.97
CA GLU A 5 15.53 -4.69 35.20
C GLU A 5 15.94 -3.72 36.32
N GLN A 6 17.20 -3.27 36.30
CA GLN A 6 17.73 -2.22 37.18
C GLN A 6 17.16 -0.84 36.80
N ILE A 7 17.07 -0.54 35.50
CA ILE A 7 16.47 0.70 34.99
C ILE A 7 14.98 0.76 35.31
N HIS A 8 14.22 -0.33 35.08
CA HIS A 8 12.80 -0.38 35.41
C HIS A 8 12.52 -0.15 36.91
N ARG A 9 13.35 -0.71 37.80
CA ARG A 9 13.22 -0.51 39.26
C ARG A 9 13.58 0.92 39.69
N LEU A 10 14.60 1.53 39.07
CA LEU A 10 14.97 2.93 39.31
C LEU A 10 13.85 3.89 38.87
N LEU A 11 13.26 3.65 37.70
CA LEU A 11 12.14 4.45 37.20
C LEU A 11 10.88 4.27 38.06
N ALA A 12 10.58 3.04 38.50
CA ALA A 12 9.47 2.77 39.42
C ALA A 12 9.65 3.44 40.79
N GLY A 13 10.89 3.50 41.32
CA GLY A 13 11.21 4.14 42.59
C GLY A 13 11.10 5.67 42.58
N LEU A 14 11.22 6.29 41.41
CA LEU A 14 11.13 7.74 41.25
C LEU A 14 9.68 8.27 41.11
N LYS A 15 8.65 7.39 41.13
CA LYS A 15 7.24 7.76 40.85
C LYS A 15 7.09 8.58 39.57
N VAL A 16 8.00 8.42 38.63
CA VAL A 16 7.99 9.16 37.37
C VAL A 16 6.81 8.60 36.57
N PRO A 17 5.79 9.42 36.25
CA PRO A 17 4.74 8.99 35.34
C PRO A 17 5.36 8.83 33.95
N THR A 18 5.79 7.61 33.65
CA THR A 18 6.51 7.26 32.43
C THR A 18 5.71 7.70 31.20
N ASP A 19 4.39 7.56 31.25
CA ASP A 19 3.49 7.89 30.16
C ASP A 19 3.39 9.41 29.92
N GLU A 20 3.47 10.21 30.99
CA GLU A 20 3.41 11.68 30.90
C GLU A 20 4.74 12.26 30.40
N LEU A 21 5.87 11.71 30.83
CA LEU A 21 7.17 12.10 30.30
C LEU A 21 7.34 11.66 28.85
N VAL A 22 6.92 10.43 28.51
CA VAL A 22 6.95 9.94 27.13
C VAL A 22 6.07 10.79 26.24
N SER A 23 4.84 11.13 26.65
CA SER A 23 3.96 12.00 25.86
C SER A 23 4.49 13.43 25.72
N LYS A 24 5.01 14.04 26.79
CA LYS A 24 5.66 15.37 26.72
C LYS A 24 6.89 15.39 25.83
N THR A 25 7.74 14.36 25.92
CA THR A 25 8.93 14.23 25.07
C THR A 25 8.54 14.00 23.61
N ARG A 26 7.54 13.15 23.38
CA ARG A 26 7.01 12.83 22.07
C ARG A 26 6.38 14.06 21.38
N MET A 27 5.56 14.85 22.09
CA MET A 27 5.02 16.12 21.56
C MET A 27 6.11 17.15 21.27
N LYS A 28 7.18 17.17 22.07
CA LYS A 28 8.29 18.11 21.90
C LYS A 28 9.18 17.75 20.71
N CYS A 29 9.42 16.47 20.44
CA CYS A 29 10.27 16.00 19.35
C CYS A 29 9.55 15.99 17.99
N HIS A 30 8.24 15.78 17.99
CA HIS A 30 7.43 15.65 16.77
C HIS A 30 6.16 16.52 16.88
N PRO A 31 6.31 17.85 16.87
CA PRO A 31 5.19 18.78 17.04
C PRO A 31 4.23 18.80 15.84
N HIS A 32 4.63 18.23 14.71
CA HIS A 32 3.84 18.14 13.47
C HIS A 32 2.97 16.88 13.40
N VAL A 33 3.13 15.92 14.33
CA VAL A 33 2.34 14.68 14.36
C VAL A 33 1.07 14.90 15.18
N ASN A 34 -0.09 14.59 14.60
CA ASN A 34 -1.37 14.68 15.30
C ASN A 34 -1.63 13.39 16.09
N TRP A 35 -1.15 13.36 17.34
CA TRP A 35 -1.20 12.19 18.22
C TRP A 35 -2.60 11.71 18.58
N GLU A 36 -3.61 12.59 18.48
CA GLU A 36 -5.01 12.19 18.66
C GLU A 36 -5.46 11.30 17.51
N LYS A 37 -5.04 11.60 16.27
CA LYS A 37 -5.30 10.74 15.11
C LYS A 37 -4.53 9.41 15.17
N GLU A 38 -3.29 9.41 15.66
CA GLU A 38 -2.52 8.16 15.79
C GLU A 38 -3.11 7.19 16.81
N LYS A 39 -3.72 7.69 17.89
CA LYS A 39 -4.30 6.83 18.94
C LYS A 39 -5.43 5.94 18.42
N ASP A 40 -6.20 6.45 17.47
CA ASP A 40 -7.38 5.80 16.91
C ASP A 40 -7.08 5.12 15.55
N GLN A 41 -5.90 5.34 14.98
CA GLN A 41 -5.48 4.68 13.75
C GLN A 41 -5.02 3.25 14.05
N THR A 42 -5.77 2.28 13.51
CA THR A 42 -5.29 0.91 13.39
C THR A 42 -3.99 0.91 12.58
N SER A 43 -3.02 0.08 12.98
CA SER A 43 -1.80 -0.11 12.19
C SER A 43 -2.17 -0.42 10.73
N GLY A 44 -1.60 0.31 9.75
CA GLY A 44 -1.80 0.07 8.32
C GLY A 44 -1.45 -1.36 7.86
N LEU A 45 -0.77 -2.12 8.71
CA LEU A 45 -0.54 -3.56 8.54
C LEU A 45 -1.83 -4.38 8.53
N THR A 46 -2.82 -4.03 9.34
CA THR A 46 -4.09 -4.76 9.39
C THR A 46 -4.85 -4.69 8.05
N PRO A 47 -5.13 -3.50 7.49
CA PRO A 47 -5.76 -3.40 6.16
C PRO A 47 -4.88 -3.98 5.06
N TYR A 48 -3.55 -3.86 5.14
CA TYR A 48 -2.61 -4.53 4.24
C TYR A 48 -2.83 -6.05 4.20
N PHE A 49 -2.86 -6.71 5.37
CA PHE A 49 -3.04 -8.16 5.45
C PHE A 49 -4.41 -8.57 4.94
N ILE A 50 -5.47 -7.85 5.31
CA ILE A 50 -6.82 -8.16 4.86
C ILE A 50 -6.92 -7.99 3.33
N GLY A 51 -6.42 -6.89 2.78
CA GLY A 51 -6.43 -6.63 1.34
C GLY A 51 -5.65 -7.69 0.57
N SER A 52 -4.47 -8.05 1.07
CA SER A 52 -3.64 -9.12 0.48
C SER A 52 -4.35 -10.48 0.52
N ILE A 53 -4.97 -10.84 1.65
CA ILE A 53 -5.72 -12.10 1.77
C ILE A 53 -6.90 -12.11 0.79
N VAL A 54 -7.65 -11.01 0.69
CA VAL A 54 -8.75 -10.90 -0.29
C VAL A 54 -8.20 -11.08 -1.71
N SER A 55 -7.11 -10.41 -2.07
CA SER A 55 -6.52 -10.54 -3.39
C SER A 55 -6.04 -11.97 -3.68
N ILE A 56 -5.49 -12.68 -2.70
CA ILE A 56 -5.01 -14.06 -2.86
C ILE A 56 -6.18 -15.06 -2.93
N LEU A 57 -7.23 -14.87 -2.13
CA LEU A 57 -8.35 -15.82 -2.07
C LEU A 57 -9.24 -15.78 -3.31
N PHE A 58 -9.41 -14.60 -3.91
CA PHE A 58 -10.37 -14.41 -4.99
C PHE A 58 -9.75 -14.38 -6.40
N PHE A 59 -8.43 -14.22 -6.53
CA PHE A 59 -7.78 -14.06 -7.83
C PHE A 59 -6.63 -15.04 -8.05
N GLN A 60 -6.30 -15.28 -9.32
CA GLN A 60 -5.21 -16.20 -9.68
C GLN A 60 -3.84 -15.63 -9.30
N PRO A 61 -2.84 -16.50 -9.01
CA PRO A 61 -1.54 -16.07 -8.49
C PRO A 61 -0.86 -14.93 -9.26
N PRO A 62 -0.82 -14.91 -10.62
CA PRO A 62 -0.20 -13.79 -11.34
C PRO A 62 -0.85 -12.44 -11.03
N ILE A 63 -2.18 -12.40 -10.94
CA ILE A 63 -2.94 -11.19 -10.63
C ILE A 63 -2.77 -10.79 -9.16
N ALA A 64 -2.92 -11.75 -8.24
CA ALA A 64 -2.83 -11.49 -6.81
C ALA A 64 -1.46 -10.93 -6.42
N VAL A 65 -0.39 -11.57 -6.89
CA VAL A 65 1.00 -11.15 -6.60
C VAL A 65 1.29 -9.79 -7.23
N ALA A 66 0.86 -9.55 -8.48
CA ALA A 66 1.06 -8.27 -9.15
C ALA A 66 0.36 -7.12 -8.40
N ALA A 67 -0.89 -7.33 -7.97
CA ALA A 67 -1.66 -6.30 -7.26
C ALA A 67 -1.05 -5.95 -5.89
N ILE A 68 -0.61 -6.97 -5.13
CA ILE A 68 0.05 -6.78 -3.83
C ILE A 68 1.42 -6.09 -4.01
N ALA A 69 2.20 -6.50 -5.02
CA ALA A 69 3.48 -5.85 -5.31
C ALA A 69 3.30 -4.38 -5.75
N SER A 70 2.23 -4.10 -6.48
CA SER A 70 1.85 -2.74 -6.89
C SER A 70 1.40 -1.86 -5.73
N LEU A 71 0.78 -2.42 -4.68
CA LEU A 71 0.52 -1.67 -3.45
C LEU A 71 1.84 -1.12 -2.88
N CYS A 72 2.82 -1.98 -2.64
CA CYS A 72 4.10 -1.56 -2.07
C CYS A 72 4.80 -0.53 -2.97
N THR A 73 5.02 -0.87 -4.24
CA THR A 73 5.81 -0.02 -5.14
C THR A 73 5.09 1.27 -5.55
N GLY A 74 3.78 1.19 -5.77
CA GLY A 74 2.94 2.33 -6.13
C GLY A 74 2.81 3.34 -4.99
N ASP A 75 2.57 2.88 -3.76
CA ASP A 75 2.44 3.75 -2.60
C ASP A 75 3.77 4.46 -2.26
N TYR A 76 4.89 3.73 -2.28
CA TYR A 76 6.21 4.36 -2.10
C TYR A 76 6.52 5.38 -3.19
N ALA A 77 6.22 5.08 -4.46
CA ALA A 77 6.45 6.02 -5.55
C ALA A 77 5.57 7.27 -5.42
N ALA A 78 4.29 7.10 -5.07
CA ALA A 78 3.36 8.19 -4.84
C ALA A 78 3.81 9.11 -3.70
N ALA A 79 4.30 8.53 -2.59
CA ALA A 79 4.82 9.29 -1.46
C ALA A 79 6.08 10.08 -1.83
N ILE A 80 7.08 9.44 -2.46
CA ILE A 80 8.34 10.10 -2.83
C ILE A 80 8.09 11.23 -3.84
N ILE A 81 7.34 10.95 -4.90
CA ILE A 81 7.08 11.91 -5.96
C ILE A 81 6.11 12.99 -5.48
N GLY A 82 5.10 12.62 -4.70
CA GLY A 82 4.14 13.56 -4.13
C GLY A 82 4.78 14.54 -3.13
N VAL A 83 5.71 14.09 -2.31
CA VAL A 83 6.46 14.98 -1.38
C VAL A 83 7.43 15.87 -2.14
N GLY A 84 8.16 15.33 -3.12
CA GLY A 84 9.17 16.08 -3.86
C GLY A 84 8.61 17.06 -4.91
N PHE A 85 7.54 16.66 -5.61
CA PHE A 85 7.04 17.33 -6.81
C PHE A 85 5.53 17.61 -6.81
N GLY A 86 4.79 17.23 -5.76
CA GLY A 86 3.33 17.32 -5.70
C GLY A 86 2.79 18.75 -5.63
N LYS A 87 2.79 19.43 -6.77
CA LYS A 87 2.33 20.82 -6.92
C LYS A 87 0.83 20.88 -7.21
N HIS A 88 0.30 19.91 -7.97
CA HIS A 88 -1.08 19.93 -8.41
C HIS A 88 -1.90 18.95 -7.57
N LYS A 89 -2.74 19.46 -6.67
CA LYS A 89 -3.64 18.62 -5.86
C LYS A 89 -4.82 18.11 -6.68
N LEU A 90 -5.17 16.84 -6.49
CA LEU A 90 -6.29 16.19 -7.17
C LEU A 90 -7.45 15.95 -6.21
N VAL A 91 -7.27 15.03 -5.26
CA VAL A 91 -8.28 14.62 -4.30
C VAL A 91 -7.67 14.73 -2.91
N GLY A 92 -8.29 15.57 -2.08
CA GLY A 92 -7.82 15.88 -0.73
C GLY A 92 -6.33 16.24 -0.68
N SER A 93 -5.54 15.38 -0.05
CA SER A 93 -4.08 15.60 0.11
C SER A 93 -3.24 15.06 -1.05
N LYS A 94 -3.81 14.21 -1.90
CA LYS A 94 -3.13 13.53 -3.00
C LYS A 94 -2.86 14.49 -4.17
N SER A 95 -1.72 14.31 -4.83
CA SER A 95 -1.25 15.15 -5.94
C SER A 95 -1.20 14.38 -7.26
N LEU A 96 -1.40 15.07 -8.38
CA LEU A 96 -1.29 14.50 -9.73
C LEU A 96 0.07 13.87 -9.97
N GLU A 97 1.15 14.50 -9.51
CA GLU A 97 2.50 13.96 -9.66
C GLU A 97 2.68 12.67 -8.86
N GLY A 98 2.16 12.62 -7.64
CA GLY A 98 2.12 11.41 -6.81
C GLY A 98 1.34 10.27 -7.48
N SER A 99 0.12 10.54 -7.97
CA SER A 99 -0.68 9.52 -8.65
C SER A 99 -0.06 9.08 -9.99
N LEU A 100 0.62 9.97 -10.72
CA LEU A 100 1.41 9.58 -11.90
C LEU A 100 2.60 8.67 -11.50
N GLY A 101 3.24 8.96 -10.36
CA GLY A 101 4.25 8.11 -9.75
C GLY A 101 3.72 6.71 -9.42
N CYS A 102 2.54 6.65 -8.78
CA CYS A 102 1.82 5.40 -8.51
C CYS A 102 1.59 4.62 -9.81
N PHE A 103 1.01 5.27 -10.82
CA PHE A 103 0.68 4.63 -12.09
C PHE A 103 1.90 4.03 -12.79
N VAL A 104 2.98 4.80 -12.92
CA VAL A 104 4.20 4.32 -13.60
C VAL A 104 4.86 3.19 -12.81
N ALA A 105 4.95 3.31 -11.49
CA ALA A 105 5.53 2.25 -10.64
C ALA A 105 4.69 0.97 -10.70
N SER A 106 3.37 1.07 -10.56
CA SER A 106 2.47 -0.08 -10.66
C SER A 106 2.47 -0.69 -12.06
N LEU A 107 2.59 0.10 -13.13
CA LEU A 107 2.70 -0.39 -14.50
C LEU A 107 3.95 -1.24 -14.69
N MET A 108 5.10 -0.75 -14.25
CA MET A 108 6.37 -1.46 -14.34
C MET A 108 6.36 -2.73 -13.47
N THR A 109 5.86 -2.64 -12.24
CA THR A 109 5.75 -3.76 -11.32
C THR A 109 4.81 -4.83 -11.84
N ASN A 110 3.61 -4.47 -12.30
CA ASN A 110 2.66 -5.43 -12.86
C ASN A 110 3.24 -6.12 -14.09
N ALA A 111 3.81 -5.37 -15.04
CA ALA A 111 4.43 -5.96 -16.23
C ALA A 111 5.53 -6.95 -15.86
N LEU A 112 6.41 -6.58 -14.92
CA LEU A 112 7.50 -7.45 -14.46
C LEU A 112 6.98 -8.72 -13.78
N VAL A 113 6.01 -8.58 -12.87
CA VAL A 113 5.47 -9.71 -12.11
C VAL A 113 4.69 -10.66 -13.03
N ILE A 114 3.87 -10.13 -13.94
CA ILE A 114 3.10 -10.95 -14.87
C ILE A 114 4.04 -11.76 -15.76
N VAL A 115 5.08 -11.14 -16.32
CA VAL A 115 6.08 -11.84 -17.14
C VAL A 115 6.85 -12.90 -16.32
N ALA A 116 7.10 -12.64 -15.04
CA ALA A 116 7.85 -13.55 -14.19
C ALA A 116 7.02 -14.75 -13.69
N VAL A 117 5.71 -14.59 -13.53
CA VAL A 117 4.84 -15.58 -12.86
C VAL A 117 3.89 -16.30 -13.82
N ALA A 118 3.33 -15.59 -14.80
CA ALA A 118 2.40 -16.17 -15.75
C ALA A 118 3.13 -16.89 -16.88
N THR A 119 2.57 -18.00 -17.33
CA THR A 119 2.99 -18.72 -18.54
C THR A 119 1.94 -18.57 -19.62
N ASP A 120 2.34 -18.69 -20.88
CA ASP A 120 1.42 -18.74 -22.04
C ASP A 120 0.56 -17.48 -22.24
N LEU A 121 1.10 -16.31 -21.93
CA LEU A 121 0.49 -15.02 -22.27
C LEU A 121 1.17 -14.36 -23.47
N ASP A 122 0.37 -13.82 -24.36
CA ASP A 122 0.88 -12.99 -25.46
C ASP A 122 1.30 -11.60 -24.94
N PRO A 123 2.23 -10.90 -25.62
CA PRO A 123 2.66 -9.56 -25.20
C PRO A 123 1.52 -8.54 -25.05
N SER A 124 0.44 -8.68 -25.83
CA SER A 124 -0.76 -7.84 -25.70
C SER A 124 -1.54 -8.09 -24.42
N ASP A 125 -1.56 -9.34 -23.93
CA ASP A 125 -2.23 -9.70 -22.68
C ASP A 125 -1.45 -9.14 -21.51
N VAL A 126 -0.12 -9.32 -21.51
CA VAL A 126 0.77 -8.73 -20.51
C VAL A 126 0.58 -7.21 -20.43
N LEU A 127 0.57 -6.53 -21.57
CA LEU A 127 0.36 -5.08 -21.61
C LEU A 127 -1.03 -4.68 -21.12
N GLY A 128 -2.08 -5.39 -21.53
CA GLY A 128 -3.46 -5.14 -21.12
C GLY A 128 -3.63 -5.29 -19.62
N LEU A 129 -3.17 -6.41 -19.06
CA LEU A 129 -3.20 -6.67 -17.62
C LEU A 129 -2.39 -5.65 -16.83
N ALA A 130 -1.15 -5.36 -17.25
CA ALA A 130 -0.29 -4.41 -16.55
C ALA A 130 -0.90 -3.00 -16.51
N THR A 131 -1.45 -2.54 -17.63
CA THR A 131 -2.10 -1.22 -17.74
C THR A 131 -3.41 -1.15 -16.98
N ALA A 132 -4.26 -2.18 -17.06
CA ALA A 132 -5.51 -2.24 -16.31
C ALA A 132 -5.26 -2.28 -14.80
N GLY A 133 -4.31 -3.10 -14.35
CA GLY A 133 -3.89 -3.16 -12.96
C GLY A 133 -3.34 -1.84 -12.46
N ALA A 134 -2.42 -1.21 -13.22
CA ALA A 134 -1.84 0.07 -12.83
C ALA A 134 -2.89 1.17 -12.72
N PHE A 135 -3.80 1.25 -13.70
CA PHE A 135 -4.89 2.21 -13.69
C PHE A 135 -5.79 2.02 -12.47
N CYS A 136 -6.24 0.79 -12.19
CA CYS A 136 -7.11 0.51 -11.05
C CYS A 136 -6.39 0.73 -9.70
N CYS A 137 -5.11 0.39 -9.58
CA CYS A 137 -4.30 0.70 -8.40
C CYS A 137 -4.24 2.22 -8.15
N THR A 138 -3.97 3.01 -9.20
CA THR A 138 -3.91 4.47 -9.07
C THR A 138 -5.26 5.09 -8.74
N VAL A 139 -6.36 4.57 -9.30
CA VAL A 139 -7.71 4.98 -8.90
C VAL A 139 -7.95 4.61 -7.43
N GLY A 140 -7.57 3.40 -7.02
CA GLY A 140 -7.64 2.96 -5.63
C GLY A 140 -6.90 3.89 -4.67
N GLU A 141 -5.67 4.25 -5.02
CA GLU A 141 -4.80 5.18 -4.27
C GLU A 141 -5.40 6.58 -4.16
N LEU A 142 -5.98 7.09 -5.26
CA LEU A 142 -6.48 8.45 -5.34
C LEU A 142 -7.78 8.65 -4.53
N PHE A 143 -8.62 7.62 -4.44
CA PHE A 143 -9.96 7.73 -3.83
C PHE A 143 -10.09 7.06 -2.46
N SER A 144 -9.17 6.19 -2.04
CA SER A 144 -9.26 5.40 -0.80
C SER A 144 -9.53 6.25 0.44
N SER A 145 -8.57 7.10 0.82
CA SER A 145 -8.56 7.77 2.13
C SER A 145 -9.50 8.97 2.18
N ASP A 146 -9.50 9.79 1.13
CA ASP A 146 -10.22 11.07 1.10
C ASP A 146 -11.68 10.95 0.60
N VAL A 147 -12.03 9.90 -0.16
CA VAL A 147 -13.39 9.74 -0.73
C VAL A 147 -14.12 8.51 -0.18
N TRP A 148 -13.48 7.35 -0.18
CA TRP A 148 -14.09 6.11 0.34
C TRP A 148 -13.93 5.95 1.85
N MET A 149 -13.10 6.78 2.49
CA MET A 149 -12.76 6.69 3.91
C MET A 149 -12.24 5.29 4.28
N LEU A 150 -11.56 4.64 3.34
CA LEU A 150 -10.93 3.34 3.47
C LEU A 150 -9.42 3.48 3.38
N ASP A 151 -8.71 2.56 4.03
CA ASP A 151 -7.24 2.53 4.00
C ASP A 151 -6.75 2.07 2.61
N ASP A 152 -5.77 2.79 2.05
CA ASP A 152 -5.16 2.48 0.75
C ASP A 152 -4.51 1.09 0.73
N ASN A 153 -3.98 0.63 1.88
CA ASN A 153 -3.38 -0.70 2.00
C ASN A 153 -4.40 -1.83 1.81
N PHE A 154 -5.70 -1.56 2.01
CA PHE A 154 -6.76 -2.49 1.64
C PHE A 154 -7.25 -2.27 0.21
N VAL A 155 -7.51 -1.02 -0.16
CA VAL A 155 -8.19 -0.67 -1.41
C VAL A 155 -7.34 -0.95 -2.65
N VAL A 156 -6.06 -0.58 -2.63
CA VAL A 156 -5.16 -0.68 -3.80
C VAL A 156 -4.98 -2.12 -4.29
N PRO A 157 -4.61 -3.12 -3.45
CA PRO A 157 -4.43 -4.48 -3.93
C PRO A 157 -5.75 -5.13 -4.39
N VAL A 158 -6.89 -4.73 -3.81
CA VAL A 158 -8.20 -5.25 -4.21
C VAL A 158 -8.64 -4.66 -5.56
N THR A 159 -8.56 -3.34 -5.71
CA THR A 159 -8.93 -2.65 -6.96
C THR A 159 -8.02 -3.04 -8.11
N GLY A 160 -6.70 -3.10 -7.89
CA GLY A 160 -5.73 -3.57 -8.87
C GLY A 160 -6.01 -5.00 -9.36
N ALA A 161 -6.32 -5.91 -8.43
CA ALA A 161 -6.66 -7.29 -8.77
C ALA A 161 -7.97 -7.40 -9.57
N ILE A 162 -9.00 -6.64 -9.19
CA ILE A 162 -10.26 -6.56 -9.93
C ILE A 162 -10.02 -6.06 -11.36
N GLY A 163 -9.24 -4.99 -11.54
CA GLY A 163 -8.93 -4.42 -12.85
C GLY A 163 -8.24 -5.41 -13.78
N MET A 164 -7.21 -6.08 -13.27
CA MET A 164 -6.52 -7.14 -14.01
C MET A 164 -7.43 -8.33 -14.32
N PHE A 165 -8.27 -8.74 -13.38
CA PHE A 165 -9.18 -9.86 -13.59
C PHE A 165 -10.22 -9.58 -14.67
N VAL A 166 -10.85 -8.41 -14.63
CA VAL A 166 -11.78 -7.98 -15.68
C VAL A 166 -11.07 -7.94 -17.03
N CYS A 167 -9.85 -7.40 -17.09
CA CYS A 167 -9.07 -7.36 -18.32
C CYS A 167 -8.74 -8.78 -18.84
N ALA A 168 -8.32 -9.69 -17.97
CA ALA A 168 -8.04 -11.08 -18.32
C ALA A 168 -9.26 -11.77 -18.93
N VAL A 169 -10.44 -11.59 -18.32
CA VAL A 169 -11.70 -12.16 -18.82
C VAL A 169 -12.05 -11.59 -20.19
N LEU A 170 -11.87 -10.28 -20.40
CA LEU A 170 -12.16 -9.63 -21.68
C LEU A 170 -11.19 -10.06 -22.80
N GLN A 171 -9.94 -10.34 -22.46
CA GLN A 171 -8.93 -10.82 -23.40
C GLN A 171 -9.04 -12.34 -23.65
N GLY A 172 -9.72 -13.08 -22.78
CA GLY A 172 -9.67 -14.54 -22.79
C GLY A 172 -8.27 -15.07 -22.42
N ALA A 173 -7.52 -14.30 -21.62
CA ALA A 173 -6.13 -14.58 -21.27
C ALA A 173 -6.01 -15.87 -20.45
N ASN A 174 -5.08 -16.74 -20.83
CA ASN A 174 -4.80 -17.95 -20.08
C ASN A 174 -3.79 -17.67 -18.96
N LEU A 175 -4.28 -17.41 -17.75
CA LEU A 175 -3.47 -17.14 -16.56
C LEU A 175 -2.88 -18.42 -15.95
N SER A 176 -2.31 -19.29 -16.79
CA SER A 176 -1.47 -20.39 -16.33
C SER A 176 -0.24 -19.83 -15.63
N PHE A 177 0.27 -20.53 -14.63
CA PHE A 177 1.40 -20.07 -13.82
C PHE A 177 2.35 -21.22 -13.52
N SER A 178 3.63 -20.90 -13.32
CA SER A 178 4.63 -21.91 -12.98
C SER A 178 4.30 -22.54 -11.64
N SER A 179 4.06 -23.86 -11.65
CA SER A 179 4.03 -24.65 -10.43
C SER A 179 5.47 -24.83 -9.97
N PHE A 180 5.85 -24.14 -8.89
CA PHE A 180 7.14 -24.37 -8.24
C PHE A 180 7.25 -25.80 -7.70
#